data_AF-A0A645DBE0-F1
#
_entry.id   AF-A0A645DBE0-F1
#
_cell.length_a   1.000
_cell.length_b   1.000
_cell.length_c   1.000
_cell.angle_alpha   90.00
_cell.angle_beta   90.00
_cell.angle_gamma   90.00
#
_symmetry.space_group_name_H-M   'P 1'
#
loop_
_entity.id
_entity.type
_entity.pdbx_description
1 polymer ?
#
loop_
_entity_poly.entity_id
_entity_poly.type
_entity_poly.pdbx_seq_one_letter_code
_entity_poly.pdbx_strand_id
1 'polypeptide(L)'
;MGERALEGCVSLLHLRLPESLRLIGYRALAGCAGLQTLYLPAGIQSIDPAALVGADDDAPRINPGLVLIGTSKTAAEETAKVAGLVFDDISLWDDASAFTYEPCDGGVMITGYTGNEADLALPTYLGGEPVVAICVDAFYDQKNLERVVLPRRLETILNSAFSYCPNLTSIVFPASLHRIDYYAFYRCNLLSVTLPASVTTLGYNAFDDNPNLRYASFGSGLRFLDETVLNDCPSLETLEIVSAGSVSGFSGRTKLRAVTLGDGVSSVLSGAFTACPALQDVYLSSSVSLIAPDAFDASSALTIHAGNGSYAQAFARENGIRFAAYP
;
A
#
# COMPACT_ATOMS: atom_id res chain seq x y z
N MET A 1 29.05 -16.59 15.39
CA MET A 1 28.35 -16.67 16.69
C MET A 1 28.35 -18.14 17.08
N GLY A 2 28.90 -18.47 18.25
CA GLY A 2 29.03 -19.86 18.70
C GLY A 2 27.69 -20.49 19.06
N GLU A 3 27.72 -21.78 19.35
CA GLU A 3 26.54 -22.52 19.79
C GLU A 3 25.95 -21.90 21.06
N ARG A 4 24.61 -21.82 21.13
CA ARG A 4 23.84 -21.35 22.30
C ARG A 4 24.21 -19.96 22.84
N ALA A 5 24.84 -19.11 22.02
CA ALA A 5 25.43 -17.85 22.47
C ALA A 5 24.45 -16.88 23.19
N LEU A 6 23.19 -16.83 22.73
CA LEU A 6 22.14 -15.97 23.26
C LEU A 6 20.87 -16.79 23.59
N GLU A 7 21.01 -18.09 23.81
CA GLU A 7 19.88 -18.96 24.05
C GLU A 7 19.05 -18.49 25.28
N GLY A 8 17.73 -18.38 25.11
CA GLY A 8 16.79 -17.98 26.15
C GLY A 8 16.78 -16.48 26.48
N CYS A 9 17.42 -15.62 25.67
CA CYS A 9 17.46 -14.19 25.92
C CYS A 9 16.12 -13.52 25.58
N VAL A 10 15.20 -13.48 26.55
CA VAL A 10 13.82 -12.97 26.34
C VAL A 10 13.68 -11.45 26.33
N SER A 11 14.66 -10.71 26.85
CA SER A 11 14.62 -9.24 26.91
C SER A 11 15.19 -8.55 25.67
N LEU A 12 15.84 -9.32 24.78
CA LEU A 12 16.45 -8.78 23.57
C LEU A 12 15.35 -8.52 22.53
N LEU A 13 15.15 -7.27 22.15
CA LEU A 13 14.12 -6.87 21.16
C LEU A 13 14.69 -6.75 19.75
N HIS A 14 15.89 -6.18 19.62
CA HIS A 14 16.54 -5.97 18.33
C HIS A 14 18.00 -6.41 18.44
N LEU A 15 18.47 -7.17 17.45
CA LEU A 15 19.85 -7.61 17.39
C LEU A 15 20.43 -7.33 16.01
N ARG A 16 21.51 -6.55 15.97
CA ARG A 16 22.33 -6.38 14.77
C ARG A 16 23.63 -7.17 14.92
N LEU A 17 23.82 -8.14 14.04
CA LEU A 17 25.07 -8.89 14.00
C LEU A 17 26.14 -8.12 13.21
N PRO A 18 27.42 -8.21 13.60
CA PRO A 18 28.48 -7.45 12.95
C PRO A 18 28.79 -8.00 11.54
N GLU A 19 29.19 -7.11 10.62
CA GLU A 19 29.54 -7.44 9.22
C GLU A 19 30.70 -8.44 9.07
N SER A 20 31.51 -8.64 10.11
CA SER A 20 32.57 -9.65 10.14
C SER A 20 32.06 -11.07 10.41
N LEU A 21 30.82 -11.23 10.87
CA LEU A 21 30.26 -12.53 11.20
C LEU A 21 30.01 -13.34 9.92
N ARG A 22 30.42 -14.60 9.91
CA ARG A 22 30.23 -15.53 8.77
C ARG A 22 29.32 -16.70 9.09
N LEU A 23 29.21 -17.07 10.36
CA LEU A 23 28.53 -18.29 10.81
C LEU A 23 27.67 -18.02 12.05
N ILE A 24 26.48 -18.63 12.11
CA ILE A 24 25.64 -18.71 13.31
C ILE A 24 25.45 -20.19 13.64
N GLY A 25 25.93 -20.60 14.82
CA GLY A 25 25.94 -21.99 15.24
C GLY A 25 24.62 -22.49 15.84
N TYR A 26 24.60 -23.78 16.14
CA TYR A 26 23.48 -24.50 16.73
C TYR A 26 22.86 -23.77 17.93
N ARG A 27 21.55 -23.53 17.88
CA ARG A 27 20.74 -22.89 18.93
C ARG A 27 21.25 -21.53 19.41
N ALA A 28 22.04 -20.82 18.61
CA ALA A 28 22.65 -19.56 19.02
C ALA A 28 21.64 -18.49 19.50
N LEU A 29 20.42 -18.49 18.97
CA LEU A 29 19.33 -17.55 19.27
C LEU A 29 18.03 -18.27 19.67
N ALA A 30 18.13 -19.56 20.02
CA ALA A 30 16.97 -20.35 20.41
C ALA A 30 16.29 -19.72 21.64
N GLY A 31 14.96 -19.58 21.62
CA GLY A 31 14.23 -19.06 22.77
C GLY A 31 14.39 -17.57 23.08
N CYS A 32 14.94 -16.78 22.16
CA CYS A 32 14.86 -15.32 22.21
C CYS A 32 13.43 -14.83 21.91
N ALA A 33 12.48 -15.12 22.81
CA ALA A 33 11.04 -14.89 22.57
C ALA A 33 10.66 -13.41 22.41
N GLY A 34 11.46 -12.49 22.94
CA GLY A 34 11.26 -11.04 22.78
C GLY A 34 11.83 -10.47 21.49
N LEU A 35 12.63 -11.24 20.74
CA LEU A 35 13.35 -10.73 19.57
C LEU A 35 12.35 -10.42 18.46
N GLN A 36 12.25 -9.16 18.08
CA GLN A 36 11.37 -8.65 17.03
C GLN A 36 12.12 -8.53 15.70
N THR A 37 13.39 -8.15 15.76
CA THR A 37 14.21 -7.90 14.57
C THR A 37 15.62 -8.48 14.70
N LEU A 38 16.07 -9.21 13.67
CA LEU A 38 17.45 -9.70 13.56
C LEU A 38 18.08 -9.25 12.24
N TYR A 39 19.13 -8.42 12.31
CA TYR A 39 19.93 -8.04 11.15
C TYR A 39 21.09 -9.02 10.97
N LEU A 40 21.05 -9.71 9.83
CA LEU A 40 22.09 -10.61 9.36
C LEU A 40 23.03 -9.88 8.40
N PRO A 41 24.35 -10.02 8.54
CA PRO A 41 25.30 -9.33 7.68
C PRO A 41 25.29 -9.93 6.28
N ALA A 42 25.57 -9.11 5.26
CA ALA A 42 25.57 -9.54 3.86
C ALA A 42 26.56 -10.69 3.59
N GLY A 43 27.65 -10.74 4.37
CA GLY A 43 28.67 -11.79 4.30
C GLY A 43 28.34 -13.10 5.00
N ILE A 44 27.11 -13.29 5.53
CA ILE A 44 26.75 -14.53 6.22
C ILE A 44 26.80 -15.73 5.26
N GLN A 45 27.56 -16.76 5.63
CA GLN A 45 27.79 -17.94 4.79
C GLN A 45 26.92 -19.12 5.21
N SER A 46 26.68 -19.28 6.51
CA SER A 46 25.88 -20.38 7.04
C SER A 46 25.18 -20.00 8.33
N ILE A 47 23.94 -20.46 8.45
CA ILE A 47 23.14 -20.39 9.67
C ILE A 47 22.69 -21.81 9.96
N ASP A 48 23.00 -22.32 11.15
CA ASP A 48 22.53 -23.63 11.56
C ASP A 48 20.98 -23.66 11.52
N PRO A 49 20.34 -24.69 10.95
CA PRO A 49 18.88 -24.74 10.83
C PRO A 49 18.15 -24.62 12.18
N ALA A 50 18.80 -25.00 13.28
CA ALA A 50 18.27 -24.88 14.64
C ALA A 50 18.74 -23.60 15.36
N ALA A 51 19.42 -22.67 14.69
CA ALA A 51 19.89 -21.41 15.28
C ALA A 51 18.73 -20.57 15.85
N LEU A 52 17.57 -20.61 15.21
CA LEU A 52 16.37 -19.83 15.53
C LEU A 52 15.20 -20.70 16.04
N VAL A 53 15.39 -22.02 16.17
CA VAL A 53 14.30 -22.96 16.49
C VAL A 53 14.25 -23.20 18.00
N GLY A 54 13.04 -23.22 18.57
CA GLY A 54 12.81 -23.77 19.90
C GLY A 54 12.95 -25.29 19.83
N ALA A 55 13.98 -25.83 20.45
CA ALA A 55 14.48 -27.16 20.12
C ALA A 55 13.64 -28.38 20.56
N ASP A 56 12.50 -28.22 21.25
CA ASP A 56 11.61 -29.31 21.70
C ASP A 56 10.25 -28.69 22.10
N ASP A 57 9.21 -29.49 22.36
CA ASP A 57 7.88 -29.02 22.81
C ASP A 57 7.92 -28.15 24.08
N ASP A 58 8.98 -28.27 24.89
CA ASP A 58 9.24 -27.49 26.12
C ASP A 58 10.26 -26.35 25.95
N ALA A 59 10.87 -26.19 24.77
CA ALA A 59 11.87 -25.15 24.55
C ALA A 59 11.23 -23.77 24.34
N PRO A 60 11.85 -22.67 24.84
CA PRO A 60 11.31 -21.34 24.62
C PRO A 60 11.26 -21.08 23.11
N ARG A 61 10.09 -20.66 22.64
CA ARG A 61 9.84 -20.39 21.22
C ARG A 61 10.47 -19.05 20.85
N ILE A 62 11.04 -18.96 19.65
CA ILE A 62 11.35 -17.66 19.08
C ILE A 62 10.04 -16.93 18.74
N ASN A 63 10.09 -15.60 18.68
CA ASN A 63 8.95 -14.80 18.27
C ASN A 63 8.49 -15.22 16.86
N PRO A 64 7.25 -15.69 16.66
CA PRO A 64 6.76 -16.05 15.33
C PRO A 64 6.64 -14.82 14.40
N GLY A 65 6.59 -13.62 14.97
CA GLY A 65 6.66 -12.35 14.25
C GLY A 65 8.08 -11.80 14.08
N LEU A 66 9.13 -12.58 14.38
CA LEU A 66 10.52 -12.17 14.13
C LEU A 66 10.72 -11.86 12.65
N VAL A 67 11.24 -10.67 12.36
CA VAL A 67 11.64 -10.28 11.00
C VAL A 67 13.14 -10.44 10.85
N LEU A 68 13.52 -11.25 9.86
CA LEU A 68 14.90 -11.44 9.44
C LEU A 68 15.23 -10.43 8.34
N ILE A 69 16.17 -9.55 8.65
CA ILE A 69 16.69 -8.56 7.71
C ILE A 69 18.04 -9.06 7.22
N GLY A 70 18.18 -9.23 5.91
CA GLY A 70 19.41 -9.70 5.30
C GLY A 70 19.38 -9.54 3.80
N THR A 71 20.43 -9.97 3.10
CA THR A 71 20.51 -9.87 1.64
C THR A 71 19.84 -11.09 0.98
N SER A 72 19.03 -10.90 -0.06
CA SER A 72 18.50 -12.04 -0.83
C SER A 72 19.60 -12.90 -1.43
N LYS A 73 19.26 -14.16 -1.74
CA LYS A 73 20.17 -15.19 -2.26
C LYS A 73 21.32 -15.51 -1.30
N THR A 74 21.15 -15.26 -0.01
CA THR A 74 22.09 -15.65 1.04
C THR A 74 21.43 -16.64 2.01
N ALA A 75 22.22 -17.19 2.94
CA ALA A 75 21.73 -18.05 4.01
C ALA A 75 20.64 -17.38 4.87
N ALA A 76 20.57 -16.04 4.87
CA ALA A 76 19.54 -15.28 5.58
C ALA A 76 18.13 -15.54 5.03
N GLU A 77 17.97 -15.44 3.70
CA GLU A 77 16.68 -15.67 3.03
C GLU A 77 16.23 -17.12 3.16
N GLU A 78 17.16 -18.07 2.97
CA GLU A 78 16.89 -19.49 3.12
C GLU A 78 16.44 -19.83 4.54
N THR A 79 17.12 -19.29 5.55
CA THR A 79 16.76 -19.49 6.96
C THR A 79 15.37 -18.95 7.25
N ALA A 80 15.05 -17.74 6.78
CA ALA A 80 13.73 -17.16 6.97
C ALA A 80 12.64 -18.03 6.35
N LYS A 81 12.87 -18.52 5.12
CA LYS A 81 11.95 -19.40 4.41
C LYS A 81 11.72 -20.72 5.15
N VAL A 82 12.79 -21.37 5.63
CA VAL A 82 12.71 -22.64 6.37
C VAL A 82 12.02 -22.46 7.72
N ALA A 83 12.29 -21.35 8.41
CA ALA A 83 11.69 -21.04 9.71
C ALA A 83 10.26 -20.49 9.59
N GLY A 84 9.75 -20.23 8.38
CA GLY A 84 8.44 -19.59 8.16
C GLY A 84 8.38 -18.15 8.67
N LEU A 85 9.52 -17.46 8.71
CA LEU A 85 9.66 -16.09 9.20
C LEU A 85 9.57 -15.09 8.04
N VAL A 86 9.22 -13.85 8.38
CA VAL A 86 9.23 -12.75 7.42
C VAL A 86 10.68 -12.41 7.07
N PHE A 87 11.00 -12.47 5.78
CA PHE A 87 12.27 -12.01 5.25
C PHE A 87 12.14 -10.63 4.63
N ASP A 88 13.09 -9.77 4.94
CA ASP A 88 13.14 -8.41 4.48
C ASP A 88 14.51 -8.12 3.89
N ASP A 89 14.53 -7.89 2.57
CA ASP A 89 15.76 -7.87 1.80
C ASP A 89 16.42 -6.49 1.85
N ILE A 90 17.46 -6.36 2.66
CA ILE A 90 18.24 -5.13 2.79
C ILE A 90 19.02 -4.77 1.53
N SER A 91 19.26 -5.72 0.63
CA SER A 91 19.91 -5.41 -0.65
C SER A 91 18.99 -4.68 -1.63
N LEU A 92 17.69 -4.65 -1.32
CA LEU A 92 16.74 -3.80 -2.03
C LEU A 92 16.69 -2.40 -1.41
N TRP A 93 17.30 -2.15 -0.26
CA TRP A 93 17.24 -0.82 0.35
C TRP A 93 18.32 0.05 -0.30
N ASP A 94 17.94 1.21 -0.77
CA ASP A 94 18.90 2.24 -1.16
C ASP A 94 19.66 2.75 0.07
N ASP A 95 20.73 3.53 -0.17
CA ASP A 95 21.65 3.98 0.88
C ASP A 95 20.88 4.61 2.06
N ALA A 96 20.84 3.90 3.19
CA ALA A 96 20.13 4.33 4.40
C ALA A 96 20.62 5.70 4.91
N SER A 97 21.82 6.14 4.51
CA SER A 97 22.35 7.47 4.83
C SER A 97 21.62 8.62 4.12
N ALA A 98 20.88 8.32 3.05
CA ALA A 98 20.05 9.30 2.34
C ALA A 98 18.72 9.60 3.06
N PHE A 99 18.40 8.90 4.15
CA PHE A 99 17.15 9.07 4.90
C PHE A 99 17.40 9.72 6.25
N THR A 100 16.64 10.77 6.56
CA THR A 100 16.48 11.25 7.93
C THR A 100 15.22 10.63 8.53
N TYR A 101 15.26 10.27 9.81
CA TYR A 101 14.14 9.63 10.49
C TYR A 101 14.09 9.97 11.98
N GLU A 102 12.90 9.90 12.56
CA GLU A 102 12.64 10.17 13.96
C GLU A 102 11.78 9.06 14.59
N PRO A 103 11.98 8.73 15.88
CA PRO A 103 11.11 7.77 16.59
C PRO A 103 9.66 8.25 16.61
N CYS A 104 8.72 7.31 16.45
CA CYS A 104 7.29 7.54 16.57
C CYS A 104 6.60 6.34 17.23
N ASP A 105 5.29 6.45 17.46
CA ASP A 105 4.54 5.32 18.00
C ASP A 105 4.58 4.14 17.02
N GLY A 106 4.96 2.96 17.52
CA GLY A 106 5.10 1.75 16.72
C GLY A 106 6.40 1.60 15.90
N GLY A 107 7.29 2.59 15.87
CA GLY A 107 8.56 2.49 15.13
C GLY A 107 9.26 3.82 14.87
N VAL A 108 9.63 4.06 13.62
CA VAL A 108 10.22 5.31 13.15
C VAL A 108 9.47 5.87 11.95
N MET A 109 9.50 7.19 11.80
CA MET A 109 8.99 7.88 10.62
C MET A 109 10.14 8.46 9.80
N ILE A 110 10.10 8.32 8.47
CA ILE A 110 11.03 9.00 7.57
C ILE A 110 10.65 10.47 7.51
N THR A 111 11.56 11.36 7.89
CA THR A 111 11.35 12.82 7.90
C THR A 111 11.90 13.53 6.68
N GLY A 112 12.74 12.86 5.90
CA GLY A 112 13.37 13.45 4.73
C GLY A 112 14.17 12.44 3.94
N TYR A 113 14.30 12.71 2.65
CA TYR A 113 15.10 11.95 1.71
C TYR A 113 15.98 12.89 0.87
N THR A 114 17.28 12.63 0.84
CA THR A 114 18.27 13.42 0.10
C THR A 114 18.92 12.66 -1.06
N GLY A 115 18.42 11.45 -1.35
CA GLY A 115 18.89 10.65 -2.47
C GLY A 115 18.43 11.21 -3.82
N ASN A 116 18.81 10.54 -4.89
CA ASN A 116 18.53 10.92 -6.27
C ASN A 116 18.15 9.73 -7.17
N GLU A 117 17.83 8.61 -6.57
CA GLU A 117 17.47 7.35 -7.20
C GLU A 117 16.14 7.48 -7.96
N ALA A 118 16.09 6.89 -9.16
CA ALA A 118 14.87 6.86 -9.96
C ALA A 118 13.94 5.69 -9.58
N ASP A 119 14.51 4.55 -9.23
CA ASP A 119 13.78 3.42 -8.65
C ASP A 119 14.25 3.29 -7.20
N LEU A 120 13.35 3.58 -6.26
CA LEU A 120 13.66 3.68 -4.84
C LEU A 120 12.86 2.65 -4.06
N ALA A 121 13.55 1.80 -3.31
CA ALA A 121 12.93 0.92 -2.34
C ALA A 121 13.26 1.42 -0.93
N LEU A 122 12.24 1.88 -0.22
CA LEU A 122 12.40 2.44 1.11
C LEU A 122 12.77 1.33 2.10
N PRO A 123 13.69 1.61 3.04
CA PRO A 123 14.07 0.63 4.04
C PRO A 123 12.88 0.31 4.94
N THR A 124 12.64 -0.97 5.18
CA THR A 124 11.61 -1.40 6.13
C THR A 124 11.98 -1.10 7.57
N TYR A 125 13.29 -0.95 7.85
CA TYR A 125 13.78 -0.58 9.17
C TYR A 125 14.86 0.49 9.09
N LEU A 126 14.79 1.48 9.99
CA LEU A 126 15.81 2.50 10.19
C LEU A 126 16.20 2.53 11.67
N GLY A 127 17.51 2.53 11.96
CA GLY A 127 18.01 2.56 13.34
C GLY A 127 17.71 1.32 14.19
N GLY A 128 17.25 0.20 13.61
CA GLY A 128 16.82 -0.98 14.37
C GLY A 128 15.29 -1.14 14.44
N GLU A 129 14.56 -0.07 14.13
CA GLU A 129 13.12 0.07 14.33
C GLU A 129 12.37 0.06 12.99
N PRO A 130 11.13 -0.45 12.96
CA PRO A 130 10.35 -0.53 11.73
C PRO A 130 9.93 0.86 11.24
N VAL A 131 9.99 1.08 9.92
CA VAL A 131 9.47 2.30 9.29
C VAL A 131 7.95 2.16 9.17
N VAL A 132 7.24 2.92 9.99
CA VAL A 132 5.77 2.87 10.11
C VAL A 132 5.08 4.12 9.57
N ALA A 133 5.82 5.21 9.35
CA ALA A 133 5.27 6.42 8.75
C ALA A 133 6.24 7.15 7.81
N ILE A 134 5.68 7.93 6.90
CA ILE A 134 6.42 8.92 6.10
C ILE A 134 5.88 10.29 6.47
N CYS A 135 6.78 11.17 6.92
CA CYS A 135 6.43 12.47 7.46
C CYS A 135 6.02 13.47 6.37
N VAL A 136 5.54 14.63 6.81
CA VAL A 136 5.18 15.74 5.96
C VAL A 136 6.38 16.14 5.09
N ASP A 137 6.14 16.28 3.78
CA ASP A 137 7.12 16.72 2.78
C ASP A 137 8.40 15.86 2.66
N ALA A 138 8.45 14.65 3.23
CA ALA A 138 9.69 13.86 3.31
C ALA A 138 10.33 13.55 1.94
N PHE A 139 9.53 13.40 0.89
CA PHE A 139 9.92 13.21 -0.50
C PHE A 139 9.35 14.31 -1.41
N TYR A 140 9.15 15.53 -0.89
CA TYR A 140 8.64 16.65 -1.68
C TYR A 140 9.60 17.04 -2.82
N ASP A 141 9.06 17.32 -4.01
CA ASP A 141 9.81 17.77 -5.21
C ASP A 141 10.96 16.84 -5.65
N GLN A 142 10.82 15.53 -5.45
CA GLN A 142 11.82 14.53 -5.89
C GLN A 142 11.73 14.31 -7.42
N LYS A 143 12.45 15.14 -8.17
CA LYS A 143 12.35 15.20 -9.64
C LYS A 143 12.88 13.98 -10.37
N ASN A 144 13.79 13.21 -9.78
CA ASN A 144 14.34 12.02 -10.42
C ASN A 144 13.58 10.75 -10.05
N LEU A 145 12.73 10.79 -9.03
CA LEU A 145 12.02 9.64 -8.52
C LEU A 145 10.93 9.19 -9.50
N GLU A 146 11.06 7.99 -10.04
CA GLU A 146 10.15 7.39 -11.03
C GLU A 146 9.29 6.27 -10.43
N ARG A 147 9.88 5.46 -9.55
CA ARG A 147 9.23 4.33 -8.90
C ARG A 147 9.57 4.29 -7.41
N VAL A 148 8.55 3.98 -6.60
CA VAL A 148 8.70 3.80 -5.15
C VAL A 148 8.11 2.47 -4.70
N VAL A 149 8.89 1.70 -3.94
CA VAL A 149 8.41 0.57 -3.15
C VAL A 149 8.40 0.98 -1.68
N LEU A 150 7.22 0.99 -1.07
CA LEU A 150 7.03 1.41 0.31
C LEU A 150 7.34 0.28 1.31
N PRO A 151 7.75 0.62 2.56
CA PRO A 151 8.05 -0.34 3.62
C PRO A 151 6.87 -1.26 3.92
N ARG A 152 7.11 -2.56 4.16
CA ARG A 152 6.04 -3.54 4.42
C ARG A 152 5.22 -3.30 5.69
N ARG A 153 5.75 -2.50 6.62
CA ARG A 153 5.12 -2.14 7.89
C ARG A 153 4.64 -0.68 7.90
N LEU A 154 4.68 0.00 6.76
CA LEU A 154 4.22 1.38 6.66
C LEU A 154 2.71 1.44 6.93
N GLU A 155 2.31 2.26 7.88
CA GLU A 155 0.92 2.43 8.30
C GLU A 155 0.35 3.78 7.85
N THR A 156 1.19 4.82 7.78
CA THR A 156 0.74 6.20 7.49
C THR A 156 1.66 6.94 6.51
N ILE A 157 1.05 7.66 5.57
CA ILE A 157 1.72 8.65 4.70
C ILE A 157 1.11 10.01 5.02
N LEU A 158 1.93 10.94 5.56
CA LEU A 158 1.47 12.26 5.99
C LEU A 158 1.38 13.27 4.83
N ASN A 159 0.92 14.48 5.17
CA ASN A 159 0.63 15.55 4.20
C ASN A 159 1.78 15.77 3.22
N SER A 160 1.46 15.86 1.93
CA SER A 160 2.43 16.21 0.88
C SER A 160 3.70 15.35 0.84
N ALA A 161 3.71 14.16 1.47
CA ALA A 161 4.91 13.34 1.59
C ALA A 161 5.63 13.11 0.27
N PHE A 162 4.92 12.93 -0.84
CA PHE A 162 5.45 12.77 -2.20
C PHE A 162 4.92 13.86 -3.15
N SER A 163 4.43 14.99 -2.64
CA SER A 163 3.93 16.09 -3.47
C SER A 163 4.99 16.59 -4.45
N TYR A 164 4.54 16.99 -5.65
CA TYR A 164 5.39 17.54 -6.70
C TYR A 164 6.52 16.59 -7.17
N CYS A 165 6.30 15.27 -7.20
CA CYS A 165 7.24 14.34 -7.84
C CYS A 165 6.84 14.10 -9.31
N PRO A 166 7.24 14.95 -10.29
CA PRO A 166 6.67 14.95 -11.64
C PRO A 166 7.03 13.71 -12.48
N ASN A 167 8.02 12.94 -12.05
CA ASN A 167 8.43 11.71 -12.73
C ASN A 167 7.91 10.44 -12.03
N LEU A 168 7.30 10.56 -10.85
CA LEU A 168 6.81 9.42 -10.09
C LEU A 168 5.59 8.81 -10.80
N THR A 169 5.81 7.67 -11.46
CA THR A 169 4.82 6.98 -12.29
C THR A 169 4.25 5.73 -11.62
N SER A 170 4.99 5.12 -10.68
CA SER A 170 4.61 3.87 -10.03
C SER A 170 4.89 3.91 -8.54
N ILE A 171 3.90 3.51 -7.75
CA ILE A 171 4.06 3.27 -6.32
C ILE A 171 3.40 1.97 -5.91
N VAL A 172 4.05 1.20 -5.04
CA VAL A 172 3.50 -0.04 -4.47
C VAL A 172 3.10 0.21 -3.02
N PHE A 173 1.80 0.24 -2.76
CA PHE A 173 1.25 0.40 -1.41
C PHE A 173 1.27 -0.92 -0.63
N PRO A 174 1.74 -0.93 0.63
CA PRO A 174 1.81 -2.13 1.44
C PRO A 174 0.45 -2.40 2.10
N ALA A 175 0.11 -3.67 2.31
CA ALA A 175 -1.15 -4.08 2.94
C ALA A 175 -1.32 -3.62 4.40
N SER A 176 -0.26 -3.09 5.02
CA SER A 176 -0.28 -2.47 6.35
C SER A 176 -0.74 -1.02 6.34
N LEU A 177 -0.91 -0.39 5.17
CA LEU A 177 -1.21 1.03 5.07
C LEU A 177 -2.66 1.31 5.46
N HIS A 178 -2.87 2.22 6.41
CA HIS A 178 -4.20 2.59 6.92
C HIS A 178 -4.61 4.01 6.55
N ARG A 179 -3.64 4.91 6.35
CA ARG A 179 -3.88 6.34 6.21
C ARG A 179 -2.96 6.98 5.17
N ILE A 180 -3.56 7.75 4.26
CA ILE A 180 -2.87 8.66 3.35
C ILE A 180 -3.48 10.05 3.54
N ASP A 181 -2.66 11.03 3.88
CA ASP A 181 -3.12 12.38 4.22
C ASP A 181 -3.18 13.33 3.02
N TYR A 182 -3.50 14.59 3.31
CA TYR A 182 -3.79 15.65 2.35
C TYR A 182 -2.63 15.81 1.37
N TYR A 183 -2.94 15.92 0.08
CA TYR A 183 -1.96 16.15 -0.99
C TYR A 183 -0.82 15.13 -1.06
N ALA A 184 -0.87 13.97 -0.40
CA ALA A 184 0.30 13.07 -0.28
C ALA A 184 1.00 12.73 -1.62
N PHE A 185 0.25 12.63 -2.72
CA PHE A 185 0.72 12.41 -4.08
C PHE A 185 0.20 13.48 -5.06
N TYR A 186 0.02 14.71 -4.58
CA TYR A 186 -0.41 15.83 -5.40
C TYR A 186 0.66 16.19 -6.44
N ARG A 187 0.25 16.48 -7.68
CA ARG A 187 1.17 16.87 -8.77
C ARG A 187 2.30 15.87 -9.02
N CYS A 188 1.96 14.59 -8.90
CA CYS A 188 2.79 13.49 -9.37
C CYS A 188 2.43 13.12 -10.81
N ASN A 189 2.95 11.99 -11.29
CA ASN A 189 2.65 11.48 -12.62
C ASN A 189 2.23 10.01 -12.60
N LEU A 190 1.53 9.60 -11.53
CA LEU A 190 1.15 8.22 -11.30
C LEU A 190 0.31 7.70 -12.46
N LEU A 191 0.61 6.49 -12.93
CA LEU A 191 -0.15 5.85 -14.02
C LEU A 191 -1.33 5.05 -13.48
N SER A 192 -1.18 4.49 -12.27
CA SER A 192 -2.19 3.70 -11.59
C SER A 192 -2.10 3.86 -10.08
N VAL A 193 -3.25 3.83 -9.40
CA VAL A 193 -3.35 3.75 -7.95
C VAL A 193 -4.20 2.52 -7.60
N THR A 194 -3.70 1.69 -6.70
CA THR A 194 -4.45 0.56 -6.12
C THR A 194 -4.24 0.57 -4.63
N LEU A 195 -5.27 0.96 -3.88
CA LEU A 195 -5.18 1.01 -2.43
C LEU A 195 -5.61 -0.31 -1.80
N PRO A 196 -4.85 -0.81 -0.80
CA PRO A 196 -5.24 -2.00 -0.08
C PRO A 196 -6.51 -1.76 0.75
N ALA A 197 -7.23 -2.84 1.05
CA ALA A 197 -8.46 -2.79 1.86
C ALA A 197 -8.26 -2.27 3.28
N SER A 198 -7.02 -2.21 3.76
CA SER A 198 -6.63 -1.66 5.06
C SER A 198 -6.74 -0.13 5.12
N VAL A 199 -6.73 0.58 3.98
CA VAL A 199 -6.82 2.04 3.97
C VAL A 199 -8.23 2.47 4.38
N THR A 200 -8.34 3.15 5.51
CA THR A 200 -9.60 3.65 6.05
C THR A 200 -9.73 5.18 5.94
N THR A 201 -8.60 5.87 5.74
CA THR A 201 -8.53 7.33 5.72
C THR A 201 -7.76 7.82 4.51
N LEU A 202 -8.41 8.67 3.70
CA LEU A 202 -7.82 9.41 2.59
C LEU A 202 -8.03 10.91 2.80
N GLY A 203 -6.94 11.67 2.74
CA GLY A 203 -6.96 13.12 2.79
C GLY A 203 -7.45 13.73 1.48
N TYR A 204 -7.92 14.98 1.58
CA TYR A 204 -8.33 15.77 0.42
C TYR A 204 -7.15 15.92 -0.55
N ASN A 205 -7.45 15.86 -1.85
CA ASN A 205 -6.47 16.04 -2.92
C ASN A 205 -5.27 15.07 -2.87
N ALA A 206 -5.38 13.94 -2.16
CA ALA A 206 -4.26 13.00 -1.97
C ALA A 206 -3.65 12.51 -3.29
N PHE A 207 -4.44 12.39 -4.37
CA PHE A 207 -3.98 11.99 -5.70
C PHE A 207 -4.37 13.02 -6.78
N ASP A 208 -4.57 14.28 -6.39
CA ASP A 208 -4.97 15.34 -7.30
C ASP A 208 -3.82 15.75 -8.27
N ASP A 209 -4.19 16.29 -9.43
CA ASP A 209 -3.27 16.74 -10.49
C ASP A 209 -2.27 15.65 -10.92
N ASN A 210 -2.78 14.43 -11.15
CA ASN A 210 -2.01 13.32 -11.76
C ASN A 210 -2.43 13.15 -13.24
N PRO A 211 -1.76 13.85 -14.19
CA PRO A 211 -2.26 14.00 -15.56
C PRO A 211 -2.28 12.71 -16.38
N ASN A 212 -1.47 11.71 -16.01
CA ASN A 212 -1.38 10.41 -16.69
C ASN A 212 -1.99 9.25 -15.88
N LEU A 213 -2.72 9.52 -14.80
CA LEU A 213 -3.41 8.48 -14.04
C LEU A 213 -4.56 7.91 -14.87
N ARG A 214 -4.45 6.62 -15.23
CA ARG A 214 -5.43 5.92 -16.07
C ARG A 214 -6.32 4.96 -15.28
N TYR A 215 -5.83 4.48 -14.13
CA TYR A 215 -6.53 3.51 -13.30
C TYR A 215 -6.48 3.92 -11.82
N ALA A 216 -7.62 3.91 -11.15
CA ALA A 216 -7.71 4.06 -9.71
C ALA A 216 -8.62 3.00 -9.11
N SER A 217 -8.14 2.29 -8.09
CA SER A 217 -8.92 1.33 -7.30
C SER A 217 -8.79 1.65 -5.82
N PHE A 218 -9.94 1.88 -5.20
CA PHE A 218 -10.08 2.24 -3.80
C PHE A 218 -10.68 1.06 -3.03
N GLY A 219 -9.89 0.51 -2.10
CA GLY A 219 -10.22 -0.69 -1.34
C GLY A 219 -11.44 -0.56 -0.41
N SER A 220 -11.89 -1.69 0.15
CA SER A 220 -13.12 -1.79 0.93
C SER A 220 -13.09 -1.11 2.31
N GLY A 221 -11.93 -0.63 2.78
CA GLY A 221 -11.78 -0.02 4.10
C GLY A 221 -12.31 1.42 4.18
N LEU A 222 -12.50 2.09 3.04
CA LEU A 222 -12.94 3.47 3.02
C LEU A 222 -14.40 3.61 3.44
N ARG A 223 -14.64 4.60 4.31
CA ARG A 223 -15.98 5.00 4.74
C ARG A 223 -16.55 6.16 3.93
N PHE A 224 -15.67 6.95 3.33
CA PHE A 224 -15.99 8.13 2.55
C PHE A 224 -14.91 8.30 1.47
N LEU A 225 -15.33 8.66 0.26
CA LEU A 225 -14.44 9.02 -0.84
C LEU A 225 -14.89 10.39 -1.36
N ASP A 226 -14.07 11.40 -1.07
CA ASP A 226 -14.27 12.77 -1.54
C ASP A 226 -13.81 12.90 -3.00
N GLU A 227 -14.53 13.65 -3.83
CA GLU A 227 -14.14 13.85 -5.23
C GLU A 227 -12.79 14.54 -5.41
N THR A 228 -12.39 15.35 -4.43
CA THR A 228 -11.13 16.08 -4.48
C THR A 228 -9.93 15.15 -4.53
N VAL A 229 -10.06 13.90 -4.06
CA VAL A 229 -9.00 12.89 -4.08
C VAL A 229 -8.40 12.73 -5.48
N LEU A 230 -9.20 12.88 -6.54
CA LEU A 230 -8.78 12.73 -7.94
C LEU A 230 -9.09 13.94 -8.82
N ASN A 231 -9.32 15.14 -8.27
CA ASN A 231 -9.93 16.30 -8.97
C ASN A 231 -9.39 16.54 -10.40
N ASP A 232 -8.10 16.81 -10.57
CA ASP A 232 -7.45 17.08 -11.86
C ASP A 232 -6.72 15.85 -12.43
N CYS A 233 -7.43 14.73 -12.56
CA CYS A 233 -6.92 13.51 -13.23
C CYS A 233 -7.61 13.29 -14.60
N PRO A 234 -7.22 14.02 -15.67
CA PRO A 234 -7.93 14.01 -16.95
C PRO A 234 -7.77 12.71 -17.75
N SER A 235 -6.78 11.87 -17.43
CA SER A 235 -6.50 10.62 -18.14
C SER A 235 -7.18 9.38 -17.57
N LEU A 236 -8.02 9.53 -16.55
CA LEU A 236 -8.66 8.41 -15.87
C LEU A 236 -9.58 7.65 -16.84
N GLU A 237 -9.28 6.36 -17.06
CA GLU A 237 -10.02 5.46 -17.95
C GLU A 237 -10.86 4.44 -17.17
N THR A 238 -10.40 4.04 -15.98
CA THR A 238 -11.08 3.06 -15.14
C THR A 238 -11.03 3.46 -13.68
N LEU A 239 -12.18 3.37 -13.02
CA LEU A 239 -12.34 3.67 -11.60
C LEU A 239 -13.07 2.54 -10.88
N GLU A 240 -12.48 2.04 -9.81
CA GLU A 240 -13.07 1.02 -8.95
C GLU A 240 -13.22 1.57 -7.52
N ILE A 241 -14.44 1.54 -7.01
CA ILE A 241 -14.78 1.97 -5.65
C ILE A 241 -15.45 0.79 -4.97
N VAL A 242 -14.72 0.10 -4.09
CA VAL A 242 -15.25 -1.10 -3.43
C VAL A 242 -16.20 -0.73 -2.28
N SER A 243 -15.87 0.30 -1.51
CA SER A 243 -16.70 0.84 -0.41
C SER A 243 -16.51 2.34 -0.27
N ALA A 244 -17.61 3.09 -0.20
CA ALA A 244 -17.60 4.53 0.07
C ALA A 244 -18.93 5.04 0.70
N GLY A 245 -19.93 4.17 0.88
CA GLY A 245 -21.29 4.57 1.21
C GLY A 245 -21.97 5.23 0.02
N SER A 246 -21.63 6.49 -0.25
CA SER A 246 -22.14 7.27 -1.40
C SER A 246 -21.01 7.69 -2.32
N VAL A 247 -21.30 7.83 -3.62
CA VAL A 247 -20.34 8.25 -4.64
C VAL A 247 -20.82 9.52 -5.34
N SER A 248 -19.94 10.52 -5.47
CA SER A 248 -20.18 11.83 -6.11
C SER A 248 -18.92 12.41 -6.76
N GLY A 249 -19.10 13.44 -7.59
CA GLY A 249 -18.04 14.36 -8.05
C GLY A 249 -17.02 13.84 -9.06
N PHE A 250 -17.32 12.75 -9.78
CA PHE A 250 -16.56 12.29 -10.95
C PHE A 250 -17.15 12.82 -12.28
N SER A 251 -17.75 14.02 -12.25
CA SER A 251 -18.30 14.70 -13.43
C SER A 251 -17.18 15.10 -14.40
N GLY A 252 -17.50 15.16 -15.69
CA GLY A 252 -16.60 15.68 -16.73
C GLY A 252 -15.41 14.79 -17.08
N ARG A 253 -15.38 13.53 -16.63
CA ARG A 253 -14.27 12.60 -16.91
C ARG A 253 -14.34 12.08 -18.35
N THR A 254 -13.87 12.90 -19.28
CA THR A 254 -14.00 12.67 -20.72
C THR A 254 -13.33 11.41 -21.26
N LYS A 255 -12.40 10.80 -20.51
CA LYS A 255 -11.73 9.54 -20.86
C LYS A 255 -12.20 8.34 -20.05
N LEU A 256 -13.05 8.53 -19.03
CA LEU A 256 -13.52 7.44 -18.16
C LEU A 256 -14.43 6.51 -18.97
N ARG A 257 -14.04 5.24 -19.06
CA ARG A 257 -14.72 4.21 -19.86
C ARG A 257 -15.49 3.23 -19.00
N ALA A 258 -14.92 2.88 -17.85
CA ALA A 258 -15.48 1.87 -16.96
C ALA A 258 -15.47 2.33 -15.50
N VAL A 259 -16.57 2.07 -14.80
CA VAL A 259 -16.69 2.28 -13.35
C VAL A 259 -17.20 1.00 -12.69
N THR A 260 -16.56 0.58 -11.61
CA THR A 260 -17.04 -0.53 -10.77
C THR A 260 -17.36 0.00 -9.37
N LEU A 261 -18.61 -0.14 -8.94
CA LEU A 261 -19.08 0.19 -7.61
C LEU A 261 -19.43 -1.11 -6.85
N GLY A 262 -18.61 -1.44 -5.87
CA GLY A 262 -18.71 -2.68 -5.09
C GLY A 262 -19.80 -2.69 -4.02
N ASP A 263 -19.84 -3.74 -3.21
CA ASP A 263 -20.89 -4.00 -2.21
C ASP A 263 -20.96 -2.96 -1.07
N GLY A 264 -19.91 -2.15 -0.90
CA GLY A 264 -19.89 -1.06 0.08
C GLY A 264 -20.45 0.27 -0.44
N VAL A 265 -21.02 0.29 -1.66
CA VAL A 265 -21.67 1.47 -2.25
C VAL A 265 -23.18 1.28 -2.24
N SER A 266 -23.90 2.17 -1.57
CA SER A 266 -25.36 2.15 -1.48
C SER A 266 -26.04 3.21 -2.34
N SER A 267 -25.32 4.30 -2.68
CA SER A 267 -25.90 5.45 -3.37
C SER A 267 -24.96 6.08 -4.40
N VAL A 268 -25.47 6.34 -5.60
CA VAL A 268 -24.81 7.16 -6.64
C VAL A 268 -25.53 8.50 -6.68
N LEU A 269 -24.85 9.57 -6.25
CA LEU A 269 -25.47 10.87 -6.03
C LEU A 269 -25.59 11.69 -7.32
N SER A 270 -26.31 12.81 -7.24
CA SER A 270 -26.49 13.75 -8.35
C SER A 270 -25.13 14.24 -8.85
N GLY A 271 -24.99 14.36 -10.16
CA GLY A 271 -23.74 14.78 -10.79
C GLY A 271 -22.58 13.77 -10.76
N ALA A 272 -22.75 12.57 -10.18
CA ALA A 272 -21.62 11.67 -9.88
C ALA A 272 -20.76 11.35 -11.10
N PHE A 273 -21.36 11.06 -12.25
CA PHE A 273 -20.69 10.75 -13.52
C PHE A 273 -21.32 11.49 -14.71
N THR A 274 -21.83 12.70 -14.47
CA THR A 274 -22.35 13.56 -15.55
C THR A 274 -21.22 13.97 -16.50
N ALA A 275 -21.53 14.21 -17.77
CA ALA A 275 -20.58 14.67 -18.78
C ALA A 275 -19.35 13.74 -18.92
N CYS A 276 -19.57 12.42 -18.80
CA CYS A 276 -18.59 11.37 -19.07
C CYS A 276 -18.88 10.69 -20.43
N PRO A 277 -18.65 11.36 -21.58
CA PRO A 277 -19.09 10.87 -22.89
C PRO A 277 -18.42 9.55 -23.33
N ALA A 278 -17.27 9.20 -22.75
CA ALA A 278 -16.58 7.94 -23.03
C ALA A 278 -17.05 6.77 -22.16
N LEU A 279 -17.93 7.01 -21.18
CA LEU A 279 -18.37 6.01 -20.21
C LEU A 279 -19.25 4.97 -20.92
N GLN A 280 -18.76 3.74 -20.95
CA GLN A 280 -19.38 2.61 -21.65
C GLN A 280 -19.96 1.61 -20.67
N ASP A 281 -19.28 1.35 -19.56
CA ASP A 281 -19.65 0.29 -18.63
C ASP A 281 -19.68 0.80 -17.20
N VAL A 282 -20.79 0.59 -16.50
CA VAL A 282 -20.90 0.80 -15.07
C VAL A 282 -21.37 -0.49 -14.41
N TYR A 283 -20.53 -1.07 -13.57
CA TYR A 283 -20.80 -2.27 -12.80
C TYR A 283 -21.30 -1.88 -11.41
N LEU A 284 -22.53 -2.26 -11.09
CA LEU A 284 -23.18 -1.97 -9.81
C LEU A 284 -23.47 -3.26 -9.06
N SER A 285 -23.17 -3.28 -7.77
CA SER A 285 -23.53 -4.35 -6.85
C SER A 285 -25.02 -4.29 -6.45
N SER A 286 -25.50 -5.33 -5.77
CA SER A 286 -26.87 -5.37 -5.24
C SER A 286 -27.11 -4.44 -4.04
N SER A 287 -26.05 -3.86 -3.45
CA SER A 287 -26.19 -2.93 -2.32
C SER A 287 -26.69 -1.55 -2.74
N VAL A 288 -26.59 -1.20 -4.03
CA VAL A 288 -27.04 0.08 -4.56
C VAL A 288 -28.57 0.15 -4.48
N SER A 289 -29.06 1.11 -3.69
CA SER A 289 -30.50 1.37 -3.46
C SER A 289 -30.95 2.76 -3.90
N LEU A 290 -30.01 3.60 -4.35
CA LEU A 290 -30.27 4.95 -4.83
C LEU A 290 -29.33 5.30 -5.98
N ILE A 291 -29.88 5.80 -7.08
CA ILE A 291 -29.14 6.38 -8.19
C ILE A 291 -29.88 7.67 -8.56
N ALA A 292 -29.20 8.82 -8.47
CA ALA A 292 -29.80 10.08 -8.85
C ALA A 292 -30.13 10.12 -10.35
N PRO A 293 -31.22 10.79 -10.78
CA PRO A 293 -31.65 10.78 -12.19
C PRO A 293 -30.60 11.29 -13.18
N ASP A 294 -29.78 12.25 -12.75
CA ASP A 294 -28.74 12.92 -13.52
C ASP A 294 -27.34 12.29 -13.36
N ALA A 295 -27.23 11.23 -12.54
CA ALA A 295 -25.95 10.63 -12.14
C ALA A 295 -25.08 10.22 -13.34
N PHE A 296 -25.69 9.88 -14.47
CA PHE A 296 -25.01 9.42 -15.70
C PHE A 296 -25.34 10.29 -16.93
N ASP A 297 -25.83 11.51 -16.72
CA ASP A 297 -26.18 12.41 -17.83
C ASP A 297 -25.02 12.63 -18.80
N ALA A 298 -25.33 12.73 -20.09
CA ALA A 298 -24.37 12.85 -21.19
C ALA A 298 -23.39 11.65 -21.33
N SER A 299 -23.78 10.45 -20.87
CA SER A 299 -23.10 9.17 -21.11
C SER A 299 -23.89 8.28 -22.09
N SER A 300 -23.98 8.68 -23.36
CA SER A 300 -24.93 8.08 -24.33
C SER A 300 -24.63 6.64 -24.76
N ALA A 301 -23.40 6.15 -24.54
CA ALA A 301 -22.99 4.79 -24.85
C ALA A 301 -23.12 3.81 -23.67
N LEU A 302 -23.60 4.29 -22.51
CA LEU A 302 -23.58 3.56 -21.25
C LEU A 302 -24.41 2.27 -21.27
N THR A 303 -23.80 1.22 -20.71
CA THR A 303 -24.43 -0.02 -20.27
C THR A 303 -24.26 -0.16 -18.76
N ILE A 304 -25.36 -0.35 -18.05
CA ILE A 304 -25.36 -0.71 -16.63
C ILE A 304 -25.33 -2.23 -16.51
N HIS A 305 -24.33 -2.72 -15.80
CA HIS A 305 -24.15 -4.13 -15.45
C HIS A 305 -24.55 -4.34 -13.99
N ALA A 306 -25.57 -5.14 -13.72
CA ALA A 306 -25.98 -5.44 -12.34
C ALA A 306 -26.74 -6.78 -12.25
N GLY A 307 -27.06 -7.22 -11.03
CA GLY A 307 -27.90 -8.41 -10.83
C GLY A 307 -29.33 -8.22 -11.36
N ASN A 308 -29.97 -9.30 -11.82
CA ASN A 308 -31.39 -9.29 -12.18
C ASN A 308 -32.28 -8.94 -10.97
N GLY A 309 -33.32 -8.14 -11.20
CA GLY A 309 -34.22 -7.63 -10.15
C GLY A 309 -33.63 -6.54 -9.28
N SER A 310 -32.40 -6.07 -9.57
CA SER A 310 -31.74 -5.01 -8.79
C SER A 310 -32.38 -3.64 -9.01
N TYR A 311 -32.13 -2.73 -8.05
CA TYR A 311 -32.48 -1.32 -8.20
C TYR A 311 -31.85 -0.71 -9.47
N ALA A 312 -30.60 -1.06 -9.75
CA ALA A 312 -29.87 -0.63 -10.95
C ALA A 312 -30.59 -1.04 -12.26
N GLN A 313 -31.18 -2.24 -12.31
CA GLN A 313 -31.98 -2.67 -13.46
C GLN A 313 -33.25 -1.81 -13.64
N ALA A 314 -33.95 -1.52 -12.55
CA ALA A 314 -35.14 -0.67 -12.59
C ALA A 314 -34.78 0.75 -13.08
N PHE A 315 -33.71 1.33 -12.52
CA PHE A 315 -33.19 2.63 -12.93
C PHE A 315 -32.81 2.67 -14.42
N ALA A 316 -32.08 1.66 -14.91
CA ALA A 316 -31.69 1.59 -16.31
C ALA A 316 -32.91 1.56 -17.24
N ARG A 317 -33.94 0.78 -16.89
CA ARG A 317 -35.20 0.69 -17.65
C ARG A 317 -35.95 2.03 -17.67
N GLU A 318 -36.06 2.71 -16.53
CA GLU A 318 -36.78 3.98 -16.41
C GLU A 318 -36.12 5.13 -17.18
N ASN A 319 -34.79 5.09 -17.31
CA ASN A 319 -34.00 6.12 -18.01
C ASN A 319 -33.56 5.72 -19.42
N GLY A 320 -34.03 4.59 -19.94
CA GLY A 320 -33.68 4.11 -21.29
C GLY A 320 -32.20 3.77 -21.48
N ILE A 321 -31.49 3.42 -20.40
CA ILE A 321 -30.07 3.03 -20.42
C ILE A 321 -29.97 1.53 -20.75
N ARG A 322 -28.95 1.13 -21.52
CA ARG A 322 -28.71 -0.29 -21.81
C ARG A 322 -28.42 -1.05 -20.52
N PHE A 323 -28.92 -2.27 -20.42
CA PHE A 323 -28.74 -3.11 -19.24
C PHE A 323 -28.18 -4.47 -19.64
N ALA A 324 -27.21 -4.96 -18.88
CA ALA A 324 -26.68 -6.31 -18.96
C ALA A 324 -26.68 -6.95 -17.56
N ALA A 325 -27.19 -8.17 -17.45
CA ALA A 325 -27.16 -8.89 -16.18
C ALA A 325 -25.78 -9.52 -15.96
N TYR A 326 -25.33 -9.59 -14.70
CA TYR A 326 -24.24 -10.51 -14.35
C TYR A 326 -24.63 -11.96 -14.74
N PRO A 327 -23.66 -12.81 -15.14
CA PRO A 327 -23.90 -14.23 -15.33
C PRO A 327 -24.43 -14.92 -14.06
#